data_AF-A0A8J7JGK6-F1
#
_entry.id   AF-A0A8J7JGK6-F1
#
_cell.length_a   1.000
_cell.length_b   1.000
_cell.length_c   1.000
_cell.angle_alpha   90.00
_cell.angle_beta   90.00
_cell.angle_gamma   90.00
#
_symmetry.space_group_name_H-M   'P 1'
#
loop_
_entity.id
_entity.type
_entity.pdbx_description
1 polymer ?
#
loop_
_entity_poly.entity_id
_entity_poly.type
_entity_poly.pdbx_seq_one_letter_code
_entity_poly.pdbx_strand_id
1 'polypeptide(L)'
;MSIGVSYFAFQAISYLTDVYLEIEEPERHLGYYALYLAFFPKLLQGPIERAGDLLPQLKRGYVCDPERLRRALLQLVWGLFQKIVIADRLGSYVDAVFNDIHAYSGWPLLAATYLFALQIYFDFSGYTEMALGSAQLFGIDLTQNFNAPYRATSIADFWRRWHISFSRWILDYIFKPLQLAWRGGKKAGTAAALLVTFFVSGLWHGISWGFVIWGGLHGIYLACATFYGPYQKRLHRAMGLDKGTLLTVWQRGVTFHLVCFAWIFFRANSVADAWYLVTHVVDFARGSGLHTTIEPTRDLLITLLLLLVPFAVSLFRCRLPLLEQRGWVRWSAYYALALGIMLFRNAGESFIYFRF
;
A
#
# COMPACT_ATOMS: atom_id res chain seq x y z
N MET A 1 -19.09 7.54 4.94
CA MET A 1 -19.21 7.67 3.46
C MET A 1 -19.69 6.36 2.87
N SER A 2 -20.31 6.36 1.69
CA SER A 2 -20.65 5.13 0.96
C SER A 2 -19.38 4.44 0.45
N ILE A 3 -19.27 3.14 0.70
CA ILE A 3 -18.08 2.34 0.40
C ILE A 3 -17.86 2.29 -1.13
N GLY A 4 -16.62 2.55 -1.58
CA GLY A 4 -16.22 2.42 -3.00
C GLY A 4 -16.46 3.63 -3.91
N VAL A 5 -17.18 4.66 -3.46
CA VAL A 5 -17.47 5.85 -4.29
C VAL A 5 -16.20 6.60 -4.69
N SER A 6 -15.20 6.65 -3.82
CA SER A 6 -13.93 7.34 -4.12
C SER A 6 -13.15 6.69 -5.27
N TYR A 7 -13.09 5.36 -5.31
CA TYR A 7 -12.45 4.59 -6.39
C TYR A 7 -13.23 4.69 -7.70
N PHE A 8 -14.57 4.63 -7.61
CA PHE A 8 -15.46 4.85 -8.75
C PHE A 8 -15.25 6.24 -9.36
N ALA A 9 -15.19 7.29 -8.52
CA ALA A 9 -15.01 8.66 -8.97
C ALA A 9 -13.69 8.86 -9.71
N PHE A 10 -12.58 8.30 -9.20
CA PHE A 10 -11.31 8.35 -9.92
C PHE A 10 -11.37 7.70 -11.29
N GLN A 11 -12.01 6.55 -11.39
CA GLN A 11 -12.13 5.84 -12.65
C GLN A 11 -12.99 6.60 -13.67
N ALA A 12 -14.11 7.16 -13.20
CA ALA A 12 -15.00 8.00 -14.01
C ALA A 12 -14.28 9.28 -14.49
N ILE A 13 -13.57 9.97 -13.60
CA ILE A 13 -12.79 11.17 -13.95
C ILE A 13 -11.70 10.84 -14.97
N SER A 14 -10.95 9.75 -14.77
CA SER A 14 -9.94 9.35 -15.75
C SER A 14 -10.55 9.05 -17.11
N TYR A 15 -11.66 8.31 -17.15
CA TYR A 15 -12.33 8.00 -18.41
C TYR A 15 -12.81 9.27 -19.14
N LEU A 16 -13.49 10.16 -18.43
CA LEU A 16 -13.97 11.42 -19.02
C LEU A 16 -12.81 12.29 -19.52
N THR A 17 -11.71 12.34 -18.77
CA THR A 17 -10.54 13.12 -19.15
C THR A 17 -9.82 12.49 -20.33
N ASP A 18 -9.67 11.17 -20.37
CA ASP A 18 -9.02 10.47 -21.49
C ASP A 18 -9.82 10.60 -22.79
N VAL A 19 -11.15 10.54 -22.71
CA VAL A 19 -12.04 10.81 -23.86
C VAL A 19 -11.93 12.26 -24.30
N TYR A 20 -11.91 13.22 -23.37
CA TYR A 20 -11.76 14.65 -23.69
C TYR A 20 -10.41 14.96 -24.34
N LEU A 21 -9.34 14.29 -23.91
CA LEU A 21 -7.99 14.43 -24.45
C LEU A 21 -7.75 13.58 -25.71
N GLU A 22 -8.77 12.89 -26.21
CA GLU A 22 -8.70 12.00 -27.37
C GLU A 22 -7.64 10.87 -27.22
N ILE A 23 -7.37 10.47 -25.97
CA ILE A 23 -6.50 9.33 -25.64
C ILE A 23 -7.28 8.02 -25.81
N GLU A 24 -8.57 8.02 -25.47
CA GLU A 24 -9.46 6.86 -25.55
C GLU A 24 -10.74 7.21 -26.33
N GLU A 25 -11.26 6.27 -27.12
CA GLU A 25 -12.56 6.44 -27.77
C GLU A 25 -13.72 6.24 -26.77
N PRO A 26 -14.81 7.02 -26.88
CA PRO A 26 -15.95 6.85 -25.99
C PRO A 26 -16.66 5.51 -26.25
N GLU A 27 -16.83 4.72 -25.20
CA GLU A 27 -17.67 3.54 -25.17
C GLU A 27 -19.13 3.91 -25.40
N ARG A 28 -19.71 3.39 -26.48
CA ARG A 28 -21.10 3.69 -26.88
C ARG A 28 -22.10 2.71 -26.28
N HIS A 29 -21.66 1.55 -25.83
CA HIS A 29 -22.52 0.54 -25.25
C HIS A 29 -22.62 0.70 -23.73
N LEU A 30 -23.79 1.17 -23.26
CA LEU A 30 -24.04 1.45 -21.84
C LEU A 30 -23.68 0.27 -20.93
N GLY A 31 -23.95 -0.97 -21.34
CA GLY A 31 -23.61 -2.16 -20.55
C GLY A 31 -22.11 -2.38 -20.34
N TYR A 32 -21.27 -2.13 -21.35
CA TYR A 32 -19.82 -2.29 -21.20
C TYR A 32 -19.23 -1.15 -20.37
N TYR A 33 -19.75 0.06 -20.56
CA TYR A 33 -19.40 1.21 -19.74
C TYR A 33 -19.78 1.00 -18.26
N ALA A 34 -21.00 0.56 -17.99
CA ALA A 34 -21.45 0.23 -16.64
C ALA A 34 -20.62 -0.89 -16.02
N LEU A 35 -20.29 -1.94 -16.78
CA LEU A 35 -19.44 -3.03 -16.32
C LEU A 35 -18.01 -2.54 -16.02
N TYR A 36 -17.43 -1.66 -16.83
CA TYR A 36 -16.12 -1.06 -16.59
C TYR A 36 -16.04 -0.30 -15.27
N LEU A 37 -17.08 0.50 -14.97
CA LEU A 37 -17.16 1.28 -13.73
C LEU A 37 -17.49 0.41 -12.51
N ALA A 38 -18.45 -0.51 -12.67
CA ALA A 38 -19.02 -1.30 -11.59
C ALA A 38 -18.48 -2.75 -11.51
N PHE A 39 -17.32 -3.03 -12.11
CA PHE A 39 -16.73 -4.36 -12.08
C PHE A 39 -16.46 -4.79 -10.63
N PHE A 40 -17.29 -5.69 -10.11
CA PHE A 40 -17.38 -5.98 -8.68
C PHE A 40 -16.05 -6.38 -8.02
N PRO A 41 -15.10 -7.10 -8.67
CA PRO A 41 -13.85 -7.50 -8.01
C PRO A 41 -13.02 -6.31 -7.53
N LYS A 42 -13.14 -5.15 -8.20
CA LYS A 42 -12.36 -3.94 -7.87
C LYS A 42 -13.19 -2.80 -7.25
N LEU A 43 -14.50 -2.96 -7.12
CA LEU A 43 -15.41 -1.84 -6.87
C LEU A 43 -15.18 -1.12 -5.52
N LEU A 44 -14.88 -1.86 -4.45
CA LEU A 44 -14.82 -1.25 -3.11
C LEU A 44 -13.49 -0.54 -2.86
N GLN A 45 -12.37 -1.21 -3.14
CA GLN A 45 -11.02 -0.66 -2.94
C GLN A 45 -9.98 -1.35 -3.85
N GLY A 46 -10.39 -1.79 -5.03
CA GLY A 46 -9.50 -2.48 -5.96
C GLY A 46 -8.60 -1.52 -6.74
N PRO A 47 -7.81 -2.06 -7.68
CA PRO A 47 -7.01 -1.24 -8.59
C PRO A 47 -7.90 -0.26 -9.39
N ILE A 48 -7.39 0.95 -9.55
CA ILE A 48 -8.01 2.00 -10.38
C ILE A 48 -7.59 1.72 -11.83
N GLU A 49 -8.41 0.95 -12.55
CA GLU A 49 -8.13 0.57 -13.94
C GLU A 49 -8.34 1.71 -14.94
N ARG A 50 -7.56 1.68 -16.03
CA ARG A 50 -7.78 2.50 -17.22
C ARG A 50 -8.79 1.86 -18.15
N ALA A 51 -9.48 2.68 -18.91
CA ALA A 51 -10.43 2.23 -19.91
C ALA A 51 -9.76 1.41 -21.01
N GLY A 52 -8.64 1.88 -21.55
CA GLY A 52 -7.87 1.16 -22.57
C GLY A 52 -7.35 -0.21 -22.12
N ASP A 53 -7.12 -0.40 -20.82
CA ASP A 53 -6.68 -1.68 -20.26
C ASP A 53 -7.85 -2.64 -20.02
N LEU A 54 -8.94 -2.18 -19.42
CA LEU A 54 -10.03 -3.04 -18.96
C LEU A 54 -11.12 -3.27 -20.01
N LEU A 55 -11.57 -2.23 -20.74
CA LEU A 55 -12.69 -2.36 -21.69
C LEU A 55 -12.43 -3.41 -22.78
N PRO A 56 -11.24 -3.49 -23.41
CA PRO A 56 -10.99 -4.51 -24.42
C PRO A 56 -11.07 -5.93 -23.86
N GLN A 57 -10.69 -6.15 -22.60
CA GLN A 57 -10.78 -7.46 -21.96
C GLN A 57 -12.23 -7.86 -21.70
N LEU A 58 -13.07 -6.92 -21.25
CA LEU A 58 -14.50 -7.16 -21.03
C LEU A 58 -15.25 -7.54 -22.32
N LYS A 59 -14.76 -7.10 -23.48
CA LYS A 59 -15.37 -7.39 -24.80
C LYS A 59 -14.89 -8.70 -25.44
N ARG A 60 -13.73 -9.25 -25.04
CA ARG A 60 -13.12 -10.43 -25.70
C ARG A 60 -13.82 -11.77 -25.41
N GLY A 61 -14.79 -11.79 -24.50
CA GLY A 61 -15.46 -13.03 -24.08
C GLY A 61 -14.58 -13.90 -23.17
N TYR A 62 -15.18 -14.90 -22.53
CA TYR A 62 -14.51 -15.77 -21.56
C TYR A 62 -14.01 -17.06 -22.20
N VAL A 63 -12.77 -17.45 -21.90
CA VAL A 63 -12.20 -18.76 -22.24
C VAL A 63 -11.84 -19.48 -20.95
N CYS A 64 -12.38 -20.69 -20.76
CA CYS A 64 -12.08 -21.52 -19.60
C CYS A 64 -10.66 -22.09 -19.72
N ASP A 65 -9.78 -21.65 -18.81
CA ASP A 65 -8.43 -22.19 -18.64
C ASP A 65 -8.30 -22.73 -17.20
N PRO A 66 -8.23 -24.07 -17.01
CA PRO A 66 -8.07 -24.68 -15.69
C PRO A 66 -6.83 -24.19 -14.93
N GLU A 67 -5.75 -23.86 -15.63
CA GLU A 67 -4.52 -23.36 -15.00
C GLU A 67 -4.70 -21.91 -14.51
N ARG A 68 -5.43 -21.09 -15.29
CA ARG A 68 -5.85 -19.76 -14.85
C ARG A 68 -6.77 -19.84 -13.64
N LEU A 69 -7.76 -20.72 -13.64
CA LEU A 69 -8.66 -20.93 -12.51
C LEU A 69 -7.89 -21.30 -11.24
N ARG A 70 -6.93 -22.22 -11.35
CA ARG A 70 -6.07 -22.62 -10.23
C ARG A 70 -5.24 -21.46 -9.69
N ARG A 71 -4.61 -20.68 -10.58
CA ARG A 71 -3.85 -19.46 -10.23
C ARG A 71 -4.71 -18.43 -9.52
N ALA A 72 -5.90 -18.18 -10.06
CA ALA A 72 -6.88 -17.24 -9.54
C ALA A 72 -7.29 -17.59 -8.10
N LEU A 73 -7.64 -18.87 -7.87
CA LEU A 73 -8.00 -19.37 -6.54
C LEU A 73 -6.84 -19.27 -5.55
N LEU A 74 -5.62 -19.64 -5.96
CA LEU A 74 -4.44 -19.51 -5.10
C LEU A 74 -4.17 -18.04 -4.72
N GLN A 75 -4.29 -17.13 -5.68
CA GLN A 75 -4.10 -15.70 -5.45
C GLN A 75 -5.16 -15.13 -4.50
N LEU A 76 -6.42 -15.55 -4.65
CA LEU A 76 -7.51 -15.18 -3.76
C LEU A 76 -7.25 -15.68 -2.33
N VAL A 77 -6.89 -16.96 -2.15
CA VAL A 77 -6.60 -17.52 -0.82
C VAL A 77 -5.35 -16.88 -0.20
N TRP A 78 -4.35 -16.54 -1.02
CA TRP A 78 -3.17 -15.79 -0.56
C TRP A 78 -3.56 -14.40 -0.03
N GLY A 79 -4.39 -13.66 -0.75
CA GLY A 79 -4.91 -12.37 -0.29
C GLY A 79 -5.71 -12.49 1.00
N LEU A 80 -6.53 -13.54 1.11
CA LEU A 80 -7.28 -13.86 2.33
C LEU A 80 -6.33 -14.09 3.52
N PHE A 81 -5.29 -14.91 3.35
CA PHE A 81 -4.27 -15.14 4.38
C PHE A 81 -3.60 -13.85 4.83
N GLN A 82 -3.19 -12.98 3.89
CA GLN A 82 -2.58 -11.69 4.23
C GLN A 82 -3.52 -10.82 5.09
N LYS A 83 -4.81 -10.79 4.78
CA LYS A 83 -5.81 -10.02 5.53
C LYS A 83 -6.09 -10.64 6.91
N ILE A 84 -6.66 -11.83 6.95
CA ILE A 84 -7.29 -12.36 8.19
C ILE A 84 -6.31 -13.05 9.15
N VAL A 85 -5.13 -13.44 8.69
CA VAL A 85 -4.12 -14.11 9.52
C VAL A 85 -3.05 -13.13 9.98
N ILE A 86 -2.62 -12.24 9.09
CA ILE A 86 -1.55 -11.27 9.36
C ILE A 86 -2.13 -9.91 9.76
N ALA A 87 -2.82 -9.23 8.84
CA ALA A 87 -3.21 -7.84 9.06
C ALA A 87 -4.14 -7.68 10.26
N ASP A 88 -5.18 -8.51 10.38
CA ASP A 88 -6.17 -8.40 11.47
C ASP A 88 -5.55 -8.65 12.85
N ARG A 89 -4.52 -9.50 12.95
CA ARG A 89 -3.78 -9.70 14.20
C ARG A 89 -2.86 -8.55 14.54
N LEU A 90 -2.14 -8.03 13.55
CA LEU A 90 -1.34 -6.82 13.73
C LEU A 90 -2.23 -5.66 14.19
N GLY A 91 -3.43 -5.57 13.62
CA GLY A 91 -4.45 -4.58 13.97
C GLY A 91 -4.82 -4.60 15.44
N SER A 92 -5.08 -5.77 16.04
CA SER A 92 -5.41 -5.85 17.46
C SER A 92 -4.32 -5.25 18.37
N TYR A 93 -3.04 -5.45 18.05
CA TYR A 93 -1.94 -4.84 18.80
C TYR A 93 -1.81 -3.34 18.51
N VAL A 94 -1.86 -2.96 17.24
CA VAL A 94 -1.77 -1.56 16.81
C VAL A 94 -2.88 -0.74 17.45
N ASP A 95 -4.11 -1.25 17.46
CA ASP A 95 -5.27 -0.58 18.02
C ASP A 95 -5.17 -0.44 19.55
N ALA A 96 -4.63 -1.44 20.25
CA ALA A 96 -4.40 -1.35 21.69
C ALA A 96 -3.45 -0.19 22.08
N VAL A 97 -2.45 0.10 21.24
CA VAL A 97 -1.51 1.21 21.49
C VAL A 97 -2.05 2.53 20.96
N PHE A 98 -2.54 2.57 19.71
CA PHE A 98 -2.97 3.81 19.08
C PHE A 98 -4.27 4.39 19.68
N ASN A 99 -5.10 3.56 20.32
CA ASN A 99 -6.31 4.04 20.99
C ASN A 99 -6.06 4.50 22.43
N ASP A 100 -4.88 4.24 23.00
CA ASP A 100 -4.49 4.66 24.35
C ASP A 100 -3.02 5.14 24.38
N ILE A 101 -2.66 6.02 23.44
CA ILE A 101 -1.27 6.44 23.21
C ILE A 101 -0.63 7.05 24.46
N HIS A 102 -1.41 7.76 25.27
CA HIS A 102 -0.93 8.43 26.47
C HIS A 102 -0.58 7.49 27.63
N ALA A 103 -0.92 6.20 27.53
CA ALA A 103 -0.50 5.18 28.49
C ALA A 103 0.89 4.60 28.20
N TYR A 104 1.50 4.91 27.04
CA TYR A 104 2.74 4.29 26.57
C TYR A 104 3.84 5.30 26.26
N SER A 105 5.10 4.87 26.40
CA SER A 105 6.29 5.62 25.97
C SER A 105 7.39 4.67 25.47
N GLY A 106 8.26 5.15 24.58
CA GLY A 106 9.40 4.37 24.08
C GLY A 106 9.01 3.20 23.16
N TRP A 107 9.41 1.98 23.55
CA TRP A 107 9.32 0.79 22.69
C TRP A 107 7.93 0.43 22.17
N PRO A 108 6.84 0.49 22.97
CA PRO A 108 5.51 0.16 22.48
C PRO A 108 5.03 1.08 21.36
N LEU A 109 5.33 2.38 21.46
CA LEU A 109 5.00 3.38 20.43
C LEU A 109 5.77 3.10 19.13
N LEU A 110 7.05 2.77 19.24
CA LEU A 110 7.89 2.43 18.09
C LEU A 110 7.41 1.13 17.42
N ALA A 111 7.15 0.09 18.23
CA ALA A 111 6.65 -1.20 17.78
C ALA A 111 5.29 -1.03 17.09
N ALA A 112 4.34 -0.31 17.70
CA ALA A 112 3.03 -0.05 17.11
C ALA A 112 3.15 0.67 15.75
N THR A 113 4.06 1.63 15.61
CA THR A 113 4.29 2.34 14.34
C THR A 113 4.78 1.40 13.24
N TYR A 114 5.75 0.52 13.54
CA TYR A 114 6.26 -0.45 12.57
C TYR A 114 5.25 -1.56 12.25
N LEU A 115 4.53 -2.05 13.26
CA LEU A 115 3.48 -3.04 13.07
C LEU A 115 2.31 -2.44 12.28
N PHE A 116 1.98 -1.16 12.46
CA PHE A 116 1.00 -0.47 11.62
C PHE A 116 1.43 -0.41 10.15
N ALA A 117 2.71 -0.11 9.86
CA ALA A 117 3.22 -0.16 8.49
C ALA A 117 3.01 -1.56 7.87
N LEU A 118 3.30 -2.62 8.61
CA LEU A 118 3.03 -3.99 8.12
C LEU A 118 1.53 -4.27 7.98
N GLN A 119 0.72 -3.85 8.96
CA GLN A 119 -0.74 -4.01 8.96
C GLN A 119 -1.36 -3.39 7.72
N ILE A 120 -1.11 -2.10 7.46
CA ILE A 120 -1.69 -1.39 6.31
C ILE A 120 -1.25 -2.01 4.98
N TYR A 121 0.01 -2.48 4.90
CA TYR A 121 0.47 -3.19 3.72
C TYR A 121 -0.26 -4.52 3.50
N PHE A 122 -0.36 -5.38 4.51
CA PHE A 122 -0.98 -6.70 4.35
C PHE A 122 -2.49 -6.64 4.24
N ASP A 123 -3.14 -5.68 4.89
CA ASP A 123 -4.56 -5.40 4.76
C ASP A 123 -4.90 -5.04 3.31
N PHE A 124 -4.17 -4.06 2.76
CA PHE A 124 -4.48 -3.53 1.45
C PHE A 124 -3.95 -4.41 0.32
N SER A 125 -2.73 -4.93 0.44
CA SER A 125 -2.22 -5.96 -0.47
C SER A 125 -3.16 -7.15 -0.49
N GLY A 126 -3.57 -7.66 0.68
CA GLY A 126 -4.49 -8.80 0.80
C GLY A 126 -5.80 -8.58 0.04
N TYR A 127 -6.41 -7.40 0.20
CA TYR A 127 -7.57 -7.02 -0.59
C TYR A 127 -7.29 -7.05 -2.09
N THR A 128 -6.24 -6.36 -2.54
CA THR A 128 -5.96 -6.26 -3.98
C THR A 128 -5.62 -7.62 -4.59
N GLU A 129 -4.95 -8.52 -3.87
CA GLU A 129 -4.73 -9.90 -4.31
C GLU A 129 -6.04 -10.68 -4.44
N MET A 130 -6.99 -10.49 -3.51
CA MET A 130 -8.34 -11.07 -3.63
C MET A 130 -9.09 -10.49 -4.84
N ALA A 131 -8.97 -9.19 -5.10
CA ALA A 131 -9.57 -8.53 -6.28
C ALA A 131 -8.98 -9.08 -7.59
N LEU A 132 -7.65 -9.17 -7.69
CA LEU A 132 -6.95 -9.74 -8.84
C LEU A 132 -7.34 -11.20 -9.03
N GLY A 133 -7.27 -12.02 -7.98
CA GLY A 133 -7.66 -13.44 -8.04
C GLY A 133 -9.11 -13.61 -8.49
N SER A 134 -10.03 -12.79 -7.98
CA SER A 134 -11.45 -12.83 -8.38
C SER A 134 -11.65 -12.43 -9.85
N ALA A 135 -10.95 -11.39 -10.33
CA ALA A 135 -11.02 -10.96 -11.72
C ALA A 135 -10.48 -12.01 -12.71
N GLN A 136 -9.41 -12.72 -12.31
CA GLN A 136 -8.83 -13.80 -13.10
C GLN A 136 -9.80 -14.96 -13.33
N LEU A 137 -10.76 -15.20 -12.42
CA LEU A 137 -11.84 -16.19 -12.62
C LEU A 137 -12.72 -15.86 -13.82
N PHE A 138 -12.86 -14.57 -14.17
CA PHE A 138 -13.62 -14.06 -15.31
C PHE A 138 -12.74 -13.82 -16.54
N GLY A 139 -11.48 -14.23 -16.51
CA GLY A 139 -10.58 -14.01 -17.62
C GLY A 139 -10.01 -12.59 -17.71
N ILE A 140 -10.10 -11.80 -16.63
CA ILE A 140 -9.67 -10.39 -16.59
C ILE A 140 -8.38 -10.24 -15.79
N ASP A 141 -7.40 -9.58 -16.39
CA ASP A 141 -6.13 -9.21 -15.78
C ASP A 141 -6.20 -7.76 -15.27
N LEU A 142 -6.30 -7.61 -13.94
CA LEU A 142 -6.24 -6.31 -13.26
C LEU A 142 -4.80 -5.88 -12.95
N THR A 143 -4.59 -4.58 -12.86
CA THR A 143 -3.34 -3.92 -12.51
C THR A 143 -2.89 -4.28 -11.08
N GLN A 144 -1.63 -4.69 -10.92
CA GLN A 144 -1.04 -4.93 -9.60
C GLN A 144 -0.81 -3.63 -8.84
N ASN A 145 -1.25 -3.58 -7.58
CA ASN A 145 -1.09 -2.40 -6.73
C ASN A 145 0.18 -2.38 -5.86
N PHE A 146 0.82 -3.53 -5.65
CA PHE A 146 1.95 -3.63 -4.73
C PHE A 146 3.12 -4.41 -5.31
N ASN A 147 4.32 -3.86 -5.15
CA ASN A 147 5.57 -4.52 -5.58
C ASN A 147 6.69 -4.34 -4.53
N ALA A 148 6.55 -5.04 -3.41
CA ALA A 148 7.49 -5.00 -2.28
C ALA A 148 7.91 -3.55 -1.88
N PRO A 149 6.95 -2.70 -1.50
CA PRO A 149 7.18 -1.26 -1.31
C PRO A 149 8.23 -0.94 -0.26
N TYR A 150 8.34 -1.72 0.82
CA TYR A 150 9.36 -1.51 1.87
C TYR A 150 10.79 -1.92 1.47
N ARG A 151 10.98 -2.44 0.25
CA ARG A 151 12.32 -2.63 -0.36
C ARG A 151 12.77 -1.42 -1.19
N ALA A 152 12.00 -0.34 -1.21
CA ALA A 152 12.31 0.87 -1.95
C ALA A 152 13.58 1.56 -1.44
N THR A 153 14.38 2.10 -2.35
CA THR A 153 15.62 2.84 -2.00
C THR A 153 15.42 4.36 -1.95
N SER A 154 14.23 4.85 -2.26
CA SER A 154 13.85 6.26 -2.14
C SER A 154 12.32 6.39 -2.03
N ILE A 155 11.82 7.55 -1.59
CA ILE A 155 10.38 7.82 -1.55
C ILE A 155 9.74 7.76 -2.95
N ALA A 156 10.45 8.16 -4.00
CA ALA A 156 9.96 8.01 -5.37
C ALA A 156 9.82 6.54 -5.79
N ASP A 157 10.78 5.68 -5.41
CA ASP A 157 10.71 4.23 -5.63
C ASP A 157 9.59 3.59 -4.79
N PHE A 158 9.35 4.08 -3.57
CA PHE A 158 8.23 3.63 -2.72
C PHE A 158 6.88 3.86 -3.42
N TRP A 159 6.62 5.07 -3.93
CA TRP A 159 5.38 5.38 -4.64
C TRP A 159 5.23 4.65 -5.99
N ARG A 160 6.32 4.18 -6.61
CA ARG A 160 6.26 3.28 -7.77
C ARG A 160 5.89 1.84 -7.43
N ARG A 161 5.87 1.49 -6.13
CA ARG A 161 5.65 0.14 -5.60
C ARG A 161 4.45 0.03 -4.66
N TRP A 162 3.96 1.17 -4.17
CA TRP A 162 2.84 1.30 -3.25
C TRP A 162 1.63 1.87 -4.00
N HIS A 163 0.46 1.24 -3.83
CA HIS A 163 -0.82 1.65 -4.44
C HIS A 163 -0.66 2.10 -5.90
N ILE A 164 -0.03 1.25 -6.72
CA ILE A 164 0.50 1.62 -8.04
C ILE A 164 -0.57 2.22 -8.95
N SER A 165 -1.80 1.69 -8.95
CA SER A 165 -2.89 2.26 -9.77
C SER A 165 -3.20 3.70 -9.38
N PHE A 166 -3.27 3.99 -8.08
CA PHE A 166 -3.50 5.34 -7.57
C PHE A 166 -2.29 6.25 -7.83
N SER A 167 -1.09 5.76 -7.58
CA SER A 167 0.16 6.49 -7.83
C SER A 167 0.29 6.90 -9.30
N ARG A 168 -0.10 6.04 -10.24
CA ARG A 168 -0.19 6.37 -11.67
C ARG A 168 -1.31 7.38 -11.94
N TRP A 169 -2.46 7.20 -11.31
CA TRP A 169 -3.57 8.16 -11.42
C TRP A 169 -3.16 9.57 -11.00
N ILE A 170 -2.63 9.78 -9.79
CA ILE A 170 -2.20 11.12 -9.36
C ILE A 170 -1.04 11.67 -10.21
N LEU A 171 -0.18 10.79 -10.74
CA LEU A 171 0.91 11.18 -11.62
C LEU A 171 0.37 11.75 -12.94
N ASP A 172 -0.59 11.05 -13.55
CA ASP A 172 -1.09 11.35 -14.89
C ASP A 172 -2.05 12.54 -14.92
N TYR A 173 -2.96 12.65 -13.93
CA TYR A 173 -4.05 13.64 -13.96
C TYR A 173 -3.80 14.88 -13.09
N ILE A 174 -2.83 14.82 -12.18
CA ILE A 174 -2.51 15.97 -11.30
C ILE A 174 -1.08 16.44 -11.57
N PHE A 175 -0.09 15.57 -11.32
CA PHE A 175 1.30 15.98 -11.34
C PHE A 175 1.78 16.42 -12.73
N LYS A 176 1.60 15.59 -13.77
CA LYS A 176 2.09 15.90 -15.13
C LYS A 176 1.48 17.21 -15.68
N PRO A 177 0.14 17.44 -15.61
CA PRO A 177 -0.44 18.71 -16.04
C PRO A 177 0.13 19.92 -15.29
N LEU A 178 0.24 19.85 -13.96
CA LEU A 178 0.81 20.95 -13.15
C LEU A 178 2.29 21.20 -13.47
N GLN A 179 3.08 20.14 -13.62
CA GLN A 179 4.49 20.24 -13.98
C GLN A 179 4.67 20.91 -15.35
N LEU A 180 3.81 20.55 -16.32
CA LEU A 180 3.84 21.16 -17.66
C LEU A 180 3.48 22.65 -17.60
N ALA A 181 2.44 23.01 -16.85
CA ALA A 181 2.03 24.40 -16.65
C ALA A 181 3.12 25.24 -15.97
N TRP A 182 3.85 24.66 -15.01
CA TRP A 182 4.89 25.35 -14.24
C TRP A 182 6.32 25.08 -14.70
N ARG A 183 6.48 24.60 -15.95
CA ARG A 183 7.80 24.29 -16.55
C ARG A 183 8.80 25.44 -16.49
N GLY A 184 8.31 26.69 -16.54
CA GLY A 184 9.15 27.90 -16.43
C GLY A 184 9.93 28.00 -15.12
N GLY A 185 9.41 27.44 -14.02
CA GLY A 185 10.06 27.39 -12.72
C GLY A 185 11.10 26.27 -12.56
N LYS A 186 11.38 25.48 -13.61
CA LYS A 186 12.35 24.36 -13.60
C LYS A 186 12.15 23.43 -12.39
N LYS A 187 13.17 23.28 -11.54
CA LYS A 187 13.13 22.45 -10.33
C LYS A 187 12.12 22.95 -9.30
N ALA A 188 11.99 24.27 -9.14
CA ALA A 188 11.01 24.86 -8.22
C ALA A 188 9.57 24.58 -8.68
N GLY A 189 9.31 24.68 -9.99
CA GLY A 189 8.01 24.29 -10.57
C GLY A 189 7.69 22.81 -10.35
N THR A 190 8.68 21.93 -10.51
CA THR A 190 8.50 20.49 -10.24
C THR A 190 8.24 20.21 -8.75
N ALA A 191 8.96 20.88 -7.85
CA ALA A 191 8.76 20.75 -6.41
C ALA A 191 7.36 21.25 -5.98
N ALA A 192 6.90 22.38 -6.52
CA ALA A 192 5.56 22.90 -6.27
C ALA A 192 4.48 21.91 -6.77
N ALA A 193 4.65 21.34 -7.98
CA ALA A 193 3.73 20.34 -8.51
C ALA A 193 3.66 19.09 -7.63
N LEU A 194 4.81 18.62 -7.09
CA LEU A 194 4.84 17.49 -6.15
C LEU A 194 4.10 17.82 -4.84
N LEU A 195 4.33 19.00 -4.26
CA LEU A 195 3.66 19.43 -3.04
C LEU A 195 2.14 19.48 -3.21
N VAL A 196 1.66 20.09 -4.31
CA VAL A 196 0.23 20.16 -4.61
C VAL A 196 -0.36 18.76 -4.87
N THR A 197 0.34 17.92 -5.64
CA THR A 197 -0.11 16.55 -5.92
C THR A 197 -0.32 15.76 -4.64
N PHE A 198 0.65 15.82 -3.72
CA PHE A 198 0.57 15.07 -2.47
C PHE A 198 -0.35 15.70 -1.42
N PHE A 199 -0.55 17.01 -1.47
CA PHE A 199 -1.59 17.67 -0.69
C PHE A 199 -2.99 17.18 -1.10
N VAL A 200 -3.28 17.14 -2.40
CA VAL A 200 -4.55 16.60 -2.94
C VAL A 200 -4.69 15.11 -2.63
N SER A 201 -3.60 14.34 -2.71
CA SER A 201 -3.56 12.94 -2.28
C SER A 201 -3.96 12.77 -0.81
N GLY A 202 -3.41 13.61 0.09
CA GLY A 202 -3.79 13.62 1.51
C GLY A 202 -5.28 13.94 1.69
N LEU A 203 -5.79 14.98 1.04
CA LEU A 203 -7.21 15.35 1.11
C LEU A 203 -8.15 14.24 0.63
N TRP A 204 -7.72 13.44 -0.34
CA TRP A 204 -8.51 12.30 -0.81
C TRP A 204 -8.69 11.22 0.26
N HIS A 205 -7.68 10.99 1.11
CA HIS A 205 -7.77 9.99 2.17
C HIS A 205 -8.72 10.40 3.30
N GLY A 206 -8.92 11.70 3.51
CA GLY A 206 -9.91 12.21 4.45
C GLY A 206 -9.65 13.68 4.80
N ILE A 207 -10.61 14.29 5.50
CA ILE A 207 -10.58 15.72 5.86
C ILE A 207 -9.79 15.98 7.15
N SER A 208 -9.39 14.93 7.89
CA SER A 208 -8.59 15.11 9.10
C SER A 208 -7.22 15.72 8.77
N TRP A 209 -6.72 16.57 9.68
CA TRP A 209 -5.39 17.18 9.54
C TRP A 209 -4.26 16.14 9.48
N GLY A 210 -4.47 14.94 10.04
CA GLY A 210 -3.52 13.84 9.95
C GLY A 210 -3.20 13.45 8.51
N PHE A 211 -4.22 13.35 7.64
CA PHE A 211 -4.02 13.03 6.22
C PHE A 211 -3.36 14.16 5.44
N VAL A 212 -3.69 15.42 5.77
CA VAL A 212 -3.04 16.59 5.17
C VAL A 212 -1.54 16.62 5.52
N ILE A 213 -1.19 16.36 6.78
CA ILE A 213 0.21 16.29 7.21
C ILE A 213 0.92 15.10 6.57
N TRP A 214 0.29 13.92 6.53
CA TRP A 214 0.84 12.74 5.86
C TRP A 214 1.14 13.01 4.38
N GLY A 215 0.20 13.64 3.65
CA GLY A 215 0.38 14.03 2.26
C GLY A 215 1.50 15.06 2.13
N GLY A 216 1.46 16.11 2.96
CA GLY A 216 2.49 17.14 3.02
C GLY A 216 3.90 16.59 3.23
N LEU A 217 4.09 15.63 4.14
CA LEU A 217 5.37 14.97 4.40
C LEU A 217 5.89 14.26 3.15
N HIS A 218 5.07 13.45 2.48
CA HIS A 218 5.47 12.79 1.23
C HIS A 218 5.80 13.80 0.11
N GLY A 219 5.02 14.87 0.00
CA GLY A 219 5.27 15.97 -0.93
C GLY A 219 6.63 16.64 -0.65
N ILE A 220 6.92 16.95 0.61
CA ILE A 220 8.20 17.53 1.05
C ILE A 220 9.36 16.58 0.72
N TYR A 221 9.25 15.30 1.04
CA TYR A 221 10.31 14.33 0.78
C TYR A 221 10.67 14.28 -0.71
N LEU A 222 9.67 14.26 -1.59
CA LEU A 222 9.87 14.24 -3.03
C LEU A 222 10.39 15.58 -3.55
N ALA A 223 9.83 16.70 -3.08
CA ALA A 223 10.28 18.04 -3.43
C ALA A 223 11.75 18.25 -3.07
N CYS A 224 12.15 17.93 -1.84
CA CYS A 224 13.55 17.94 -1.40
C CYS A 224 14.42 17.05 -2.30
N ALA A 225 13.98 15.83 -2.64
CA ALA A 225 14.75 14.93 -3.49
C ALA A 225 15.07 15.53 -4.89
N THR A 226 14.22 16.43 -5.42
CA THR A 226 14.50 17.13 -6.69
C THR A 226 15.71 18.07 -6.63
N PHE A 227 15.98 18.66 -5.46
CA PHE A 227 17.11 19.56 -5.24
C PHE A 227 18.35 18.81 -4.78
N TYR A 228 18.20 17.85 -3.87
CA TYR A 228 19.32 17.18 -3.21
C TYR A 228 19.89 15.99 -3.98
N GLY A 229 19.25 15.50 -5.05
CA GLY A 229 19.73 14.34 -5.83
C GLY A 229 21.21 14.40 -6.26
N PRO A 230 21.73 15.52 -6.78
CA PRO A 230 23.17 15.66 -7.12
C PRO A 230 24.09 15.64 -5.90
N TYR A 231 23.67 16.26 -4.79
CA TYR A 231 24.43 16.31 -3.54
C TYR A 231 24.49 14.93 -2.88
N GLN A 232 23.38 14.18 -2.90
CA GLN A 232 23.31 12.82 -2.40
C GLN A 232 24.32 11.91 -3.11
N LYS A 233 24.41 11.99 -4.45
CA LYS A 233 25.41 11.23 -5.22
C LYS A 233 26.85 11.60 -4.85
N ARG A 234 27.11 12.89 -4.56
CA ARG A 234 28.44 13.37 -4.15
C ARG A 234 28.79 12.89 -2.74
N LEU A 235 27.85 12.96 -1.80
CA LEU A 235 28.02 12.47 -0.42
C LEU A 235 28.26 10.97 -0.37
N HIS A 236 27.49 10.19 -1.13
CA HIS A 236 27.67 8.75 -1.28
C HIS A 236 29.08 8.39 -1.75
N ARG A 237 29.58 9.08 -2.78
CA ARG A 237 30.98 8.91 -3.25
C ARG A 237 32.00 9.30 -2.19
N ALA A 238 31.78 10.38 -1.45
CA ALA A 238 32.70 10.85 -0.40
C ALA A 238 32.78 9.88 0.80
N MET A 239 31.70 9.17 1.11
CA MET A 239 31.67 8.15 2.16
C MET A 239 32.16 6.78 1.68
N GLY A 240 32.67 6.65 0.45
CA GLY A 240 33.06 5.36 -0.14
C GLY A 240 31.87 4.42 -0.40
N LEU A 241 30.65 4.97 -0.44
CA LEU A 241 29.39 4.26 -0.67
C LEU A 241 28.89 4.57 -2.08
N ASP A 242 29.71 4.32 -3.10
CA ASP A 242 29.40 4.68 -4.49
C ASP A 242 28.51 3.65 -5.19
N LYS A 243 28.71 2.35 -4.94
CA LYS A 243 27.85 1.22 -5.35
C LYS A 243 28.01 0.04 -4.39
N GLY A 244 26.91 -0.61 -4.00
CA GLY A 244 26.99 -1.86 -3.23
C GLY A 244 25.75 -2.19 -2.38
N THR A 245 25.77 -3.39 -1.79
CA THR A 245 24.70 -3.91 -0.93
C THR A 245 24.49 -3.03 0.30
N LEU A 246 25.57 -2.50 0.90
CA LEU A 246 25.50 -1.66 2.08
C LEU A 246 24.76 -0.34 1.82
N LEU A 247 25.06 0.35 0.72
CA LEU A 247 24.32 1.55 0.32
C LEU A 247 22.83 1.24 0.10
N THR A 248 22.53 0.12 -0.55
CA THR A 248 21.15 -0.31 -0.80
C THR A 248 20.39 -0.56 0.50
N VAL A 249 21.02 -1.23 1.47
CA VAL A 249 20.44 -1.50 2.80
C VAL A 249 20.23 -0.18 3.54
N TRP A 250 21.21 0.72 3.53
CA TRP A 250 21.10 2.05 4.13
C TRP A 250 19.93 2.85 3.53
N GLN A 251 19.86 2.94 2.20
CA GLN A 251 18.79 3.66 1.50
C GLN A 251 17.40 3.08 1.79
N ARG A 252 17.28 1.75 1.86
CA ARG A 252 16.05 1.07 2.28
C ARG A 252 15.68 1.42 3.71
N GLY A 253 16.66 1.39 4.62
CA GLY A 253 16.48 1.79 6.01
C GLY A 253 15.93 3.21 6.12
N VAL A 254 16.62 4.19 5.53
CA VAL A 254 16.18 5.60 5.55
C VAL A 254 14.79 5.76 4.94
N THR A 255 14.54 5.16 3.77
CA THR A 255 13.23 5.24 3.09
C THR A 255 12.11 4.65 3.96
N PHE A 256 12.34 3.48 4.55
CA PHE A 256 11.37 2.82 5.43
C PHE A 256 11.03 3.68 6.65
N HIS A 257 12.02 4.31 7.29
CA HIS A 257 11.80 5.15 8.46
C HIS A 257 11.05 6.45 8.11
N LEU A 258 11.35 7.08 6.98
CA LEU A 258 10.59 8.23 6.50
C LEU A 258 9.11 7.87 6.23
N VAL A 259 8.87 6.71 5.62
CA VAL A 259 7.52 6.19 5.39
C VAL A 259 6.80 5.90 6.71
N CYS A 260 7.47 5.24 7.67
CA CYS A 260 6.90 4.97 9.00
C CYS A 260 6.60 6.26 9.77
N PHE A 261 7.46 7.28 9.67
CA PHE A 261 7.20 8.57 10.27
C PHE A 261 5.96 9.24 9.69
N ALA A 262 5.77 9.20 8.37
CA ALA A 262 4.53 9.68 7.76
C ALA A 262 3.31 8.87 8.25
N TRP A 263 3.44 7.55 8.39
CA TRP A 263 2.34 6.68 8.86
C TRP A 263 1.83 7.02 10.27
N ILE A 264 2.63 7.63 11.14
CA ILE A 264 2.17 8.12 12.45
C ILE A 264 0.95 9.04 12.29
N PHE A 265 1.05 10.02 11.39
CA PHE A 265 -0.01 11.00 11.14
C PHE A 265 -1.22 10.42 10.41
N PHE A 266 -1.02 9.32 9.68
CA PHE A 266 -2.10 8.60 9.01
C PHE A 266 -2.91 7.74 9.99
N ARG A 267 -2.28 7.16 11.01
CA ARG A 267 -2.94 6.25 11.97
C ARG A 267 -3.45 6.95 13.22
N ALA A 268 -2.79 7.99 13.71
CA ALA A 268 -3.17 8.66 14.94
C ALA A 268 -4.60 9.18 14.90
N ASN A 269 -5.32 9.10 16.04
CA ASN A 269 -6.71 9.55 16.12
C ASN A 269 -6.82 11.09 16.09
N SER A 270 -5.75 11.78 16.50
CA SER A 270 -5.64 13.23 16.45
C SER A 270 -4.21 13.70 16.13
N VAL A 271 -4.06 14.96 15.71
CA VAL A 271 -2.73 15.58 15.54
C VAL A 271 -2.00 15.69 16.88
N ALA A 272 -2.72 15.87 17.99
CA ALA A 272 -2.13 15.91 19.32
C ALA A 272 -1.55 14.54 19.71
N ASP A 273 -2.24 13.45 19.38
CA ASP A 273 -1.78 12.08 19.62
C ASP A 273 -0.55 11.76 18.77
N ALA A 274 -0.56 12.16 17.49
CA ALA A 274 0.60 12.03 16.61
C ALA A 274 1.81 12.77 17.18
N TRP A 275 1.61 13.99 17.68
CA TRP A 275 2.66 14.80 18.29
C TRP A 275 3.18 14.21 19.59
N TYR A 276 2.29 13.69 20.44
CA TYR A 276 2.67 12.94 21.64
C TYR A 276 3.56 11.74 21.26
N LEU A 277 3.16 10.95 20.27
CA LEU A 277 3.93 9.80 19.82
C LEU A 277 5.33 10.22 19.35
N VAL A 278 5.43 11.25 18.50
CA VAL A 278 6.73 11.75 18.00
C VAL A 278 7.66 12.21 19.13
N THR A 279 7.11 12.82 20.19
CA THR A 279 7.90 13.34 21.31
C THR A 279 8.28 12.27 22.35
N HIS A 280 7.49 11.19 22.47
CA HIS A 280 7.67 10.16 23.50
C HIS A 280 8.22 8.83 22.96
N VAL A 281 8.36 8.67 21.63
CA VAL A 281 8.92 7.44 21.02
C VAL A 281 10.39 7.21 21.34
N VAL A 282 11.14 8.28 21.66
CA VAL A 282 12.55 8.21 22.07
C VAL A 282 12.73 8.26 23.59
N ASP A 283 11.63 8.39 24.36
CA ASP A 283 11.68 8.36 25.81
C ASP A 283 11.60 6.92 26.31
N PHE A 284 12.76 6.27 26.36
CA PHE A 284 12.91 4.91 26.87
C PHE A 284 13.12 4.88 28.40
N ALA A 285 13.21 6.03 29.05
CA ALA A 285 13.71 6.14 30.42
C ALA A 285 13.12 7.34 31.16
N ARG A 286 11.78 7.39 31.34
CA ARG A 286 11.11 8.24 32.35
C ARG A 286 9.64 7.84 32.56
N GLY A 287 9.23 7.86 33.84
CA GLY A 287 7.82 7.95 34.26
C GLY A 287 7.27 6.72 34.97
N SER A 288 7.24 6.75 36.31
CA SER A 288 6.42 5.85 37.12
C SER A 288 4.94 5.99 36.70
N GLY A 289 4.40 4.99 35.99
CA GLY A 289 3.00 4.94 35.59
C GLY A 289 2.74 4.71 34.09
N LEU A 290 3.76 4.87 33.22
CA LEU A 290 3.63 4.57 31.79
C LEU A 290 4.13 3.15 31.48
N HIS A 291 3.42 2.46 30.58
CA HIS A 291 3.83 1.16 30.08
C HIS A 291 4.97 1.34 29.06
N THR A 292 6.20 1.02 29.49
CA THR A 292 7.40 1.01 28.62
C THR A 292 7.63 -0.33 27.94
N THR A 293 6.83 -1.34 28.32
CA THR A 293 6.78 -2.66 27.70
C THR A 293 5.32 -3.07 27.55
N ILE A 294 5.01 -3.71 26.42
CA ILE A 294 3.79 -4.50 26.27
C ILE A 294 4.29 -5.92 26.17
N GLU A 295 3.91 -6.78 27.12
CA GLU A 295 4.23 -8.20 26.98
C GLU A 295 3.59 -8.68 25.67
N PRO A 296 4.40 -9.21 24.73
CA PRO A 296 3.86 -9.65 23.47
C PRO A 296 2.90 -10.80 23.78
N THR A 297 1.63 -10.60 23.46
CA THR A 297 0.64 -11.66 23.61
C THR A 297 1.10 -12.87 22.79
N ARG A 298 0.71 -14.08 23.23
CA ARG A 298 0.96 -15.31 22.47
C ARG A 298 0.55 -15.15 21.00
N ASP A 299 -0.53 -14.42 20.74
CA ASP A 299 -1.04 -14.14 19.41
C ASP A 299 -0.12 -13.24 18.59
N LEU A 300 0.49 -12.21 19.19
CA LEU A 300 1.49 -11.39 18.51
C LEU A 300 2.72 -12.22 18.13
N LEU A 301 3.23 -13.06 19.04
CA LEU A 301 4.39 -13.93 18.75
C LEU A 301 4.10 -14.90 17.60
N ILE A 302 2.91 -15.51 17.59
CA ILE A 302 2.45 -16.34 16.48
C ILE A 302 2.38 -15.52 15.18
N THR A 303 1.88 -14.29 15.23
CA THR A 303 1.81 -13.40 14.05
C THR A 303 3.20 -13.09 13.51
N LEU A 304 4.16 -12.75 14.38
CA LEU A 304 5.54 -12.47 14.00
C LEU A 304 6.21 -13.69 13.37
N LEU A 305 5.92 -14.90 13.86
CA LEU A 305 6.38 -16.15 13.24
C LEU A 305 5.72 -16.35 11.87
N LEU A 306 4.41 -16.13 11.74
CA LEU A 306 3.68 -16.29 10.49
C LEU A 306 4.08 -15.25 9.43
N LEU A 307 4.56 -14.06 9.84
CA LEU A 307 5.13 -13.05 8.95
C LEU A 307 6.39 -13.53 8.20
N LEU A 308 7.07 -14.56 8.69
CA LEU A 308 8.19 -15.17 7.97
C LEU A 308 7.74 -15.82 6.65
N VAL A 309 6.49 -16.27 6.56
CA VAL A 309 5.92 -16.89 5.34
C VAL A 309 5.88 -15.91 4.16
N PRO A 310 5.19 -14.75 4.22
CA PRO A 310 5.22 -13.78 3.12
C PRO A 310 6.60 -13.19 2.87
N PHE A 311 7.44 -13.07 3.92
CA PHE A 311 8.81 -12.63 3.76
C PHE A 311 9.65 -13.62 2.95
N ALA A 312 9.55 -14.92 3.25
CA ALA A 312 10.16 -16.00 2.48
C ALA A 312 9.64 -16.01 1.04
N VAL A 313 8.32 -15.95 0.84
CA VAL A 313 7.70 -15.87 -0.50
C VAL A 313 8.23 -14.67 -1.30
N SER A 314 8.42 -13.51 -0.64
CA SER A 314 8.98 -12.30 -1.24
C SER A 314 10.49 -12.40 -1.54
N LEU A 315 11.26 -13.12 -0.73
CA LEU A 315 12.69 -13.35 -0.95
C LEU A 315 12.93 -14.32 -2.12
N PHE A 316 12.21 -15.43 -2.14
CA PHE A 316 12.38 -16.46 -3.16
C PHE A 316 11.59 -16.18 -4.46
N ARG A 317 10.90 -15.02 -4.54
CA ARG A 317 9.95 -14.69 -5.62
C ARG A 317 8.94 -15.82 -5.87
N CYS A 318 8.61 -16.56 -4.81
CA CYS A 318 7.92 -17.85 -4.87
C CYS A 318 6.39 -17.75 -4.93
N ARG A 319 5.81 -16.61 -5.30
CA ARG A 319 4.34 -16.50 -5.40
C ARG A 319 3.76 -17.45 -6.47
N LEU A 320 4.51 -17.70 -7.53
CA LEU A 320 4.08 -18.42 -8.75
C LEU A 320 4.78 -19.78 -9.02
N PRO A 321 6.01 -20.10 -8.55
CA PRO A 321 6.61 -21.40 -8.79
C PRO A 321 5.93 -22.55 -8.05
N LEU A 322 5.08 -22.28 -7.05
CA LEU A 322 4.31 -23.28 -6.30
C LEU A 322 3.42 -24.16 -7.19
N LEU A 323 2.96 -23.59 -8.30
CA LEU A 323 2.13 -24.25 -9.31
C LEU A 323 2.95 -25.18 -10.23
N GLU A 324 4.23 -24.86 -10.39
CA GLU A 324 5.24 -25.59 -11.15
C GLU A 324 5.97 -26.65 -10.29
N GLN A 325 5.75 -26.66 -8.96
CA GLN A 325 6.31 -27.65 -8.05
C GLN A 325 5.62 -29.01 -8.17
N ARG A 326 6.31 -30.05 -7.68
CA ARG A 326 5.78 -31.42 -7.55
C ARG A 326 4.43 -31.43 -6.82
N GLY A 327 3.53 -32.32 -7.25
CA GLY A 327 2.15 -32.36 -6.76
C GLY A 327 2.02 -32.37 -5.23
N TRP A 328 2.85 -33.16 -4.53
CA TRP A 328 2.83 -33.21 -3.06
C TRP A 328 3.26 -31.89 -2.41
N VAL A 329 4.29 -31.21 -2.92
CA VAL A 329 4.72 -29.89 -2.41
C VAL A 329 3.60 -28.87 -2.56
N ARG A 330 2.95 -28.89 -3.73
CA ARG A 330 1.83 -28.01 -4.05
C ARG A 330 0.63 -28.24 -3.14
N TRP A 331 0.19 -29.49 -2.98
CA TRP A 331 -0.94 -29.84 -2.11
C TRP A 331 -0.63 -29.57 -0.64
N SER A 332 0.56 -29.91 -0.16
CA SER A 332 1.00 -29.58 1.21
C SER A 332 0.95 -28.08 1.46
N ALA A 333 1.36 -27.25 0.50
CA ALA A 333 1.28 -25.80 0.64
C ALA A 333 -0.18 -25.30 0.65
N TYR A 334 -1.07 -25.87 -0.16
CA TYR A 334 -2.49 -25.53 -0.15
C TYR A 334 -3.15 -25.90 1.17
N TYR A 335 -2.91 -27.11 1.67
CA TYR A 335 -3.43 -27.55 2.97
C TYR A 335 -2.82 -26.75 4.12
N ALA A 336 -1.53 -26.42 4.08
CA ALA A 336 -0.90 -25.57 5.08
C ALA A 336 -1.50 -24.14 5.09
N LEU A 337 -1.78 -23.58 3.91
CA LEU A 337 -2.41 -22.26 3.80
C LEU A 337 -3.85 -22.29 4.31
N ALA A 338 -4.64 -23.29 3.93
CA ALA A 338 -6.02 -23.47 4.39
C ALA A 338 -6.07 -23.72 5.91
N LEU A 339 -5.23 -24.62 6.42
CA LEU A 339 -5.12 -24.90 7.85
C LEU A 339 -4.64 -23.67 8.61
N GLY A 340 -3.67 -22.93 8.06
CA GLY A 340 -3.19 -21.68 8.63
C GLY A 340 -4.30 -20.66 8.78
N ILE A 341 -5.17 -20.52 7.77
CA ILE A 341 -6.37 -19.69 7.85
C ILE A 341 -7.34 -20.22 8.92
N MET A 342 -7.61 -21.52 8.96
CA MET A 342 -8.60 -22.08 9.91
C MET A 342 -8.16 -21.96 11.37
N LEU A 343 -6.89 -22.29 11.65
CA LEU A 343 -6.32 -22.25 13.00
C LEU A 343 -6.01 -20.84 13.45
N PHE A 344 -5.59 -20.00 12.51
CA PHE A 344 -5.07 -18.67 12.80
C PHE A 344 -5.90 -17.56 12.14
N ARG A 345 -7.20 -17.69 11.89
CA ARG A 345 -8.01 -16.49 11.58
C ARG A 345 -8.21 -15.64 12.84
N ASN A 346 -8.12 -14.33 12.71
CA ASN A 346 -8.69 -13.39 13.68
C ASN A 346 -9.87 -12.70 13.01
N ALA A 347 -11.10 -12.94 13.47
CA ALA A 347 -12.31 -12.38 12.87
C ALA A 347 -12.80 -11.21 13.74
N GLY A 348 -12.81 -10.00 13.19
CA GLY A 348 -13.33 -8.82 13.90
C GLY A 348 -12.93 -7.47 13.32
N GLU A 349 -11.87 -7.42 12.51
CA GLU A 349 -11.30 -6.15 12.00
C GLU A 349 -11.83 -5.82 10.59
N SER A 350 -12.49 -4.66 10.44
CA SER A 350 -12.80 -4.09 9.13
C SER A 350 -11.52 -3.78 8.32
N PHE A 351 -11.62 -3.68 7.00
CA PHE A 351 -10.50 -3.15 6.19
C PHE A 351 -10.17 -1.73 6.64
N ILE A 352 -8.88 -1.38 6.66
CA ILE A 352 -8.39 -0.10 7.20
C ILE A 352 -9.05 1.08 6.48
N TYR A 353 -9.20 0.99 5.16
CA TYR A 353 -9.84 2.02 4.34
C TYR A 353 -11.33 2.22 4.60
N PHE A 354 -12.01 1.30 5.29
CA PHE A 354 -13.42 1.47 5.66
C PHE A 354 -13.60 2.27 6.96
N ARG A 355 -12.51 2.56 7.67
CA ARG A 355 -12.53 3.34 8.93
C ARG A 355 -12.38 4.83 8.71
N PHE A 356 -12.09 5.27 7.49
CA PHE A 356 -11.78 6.65 7.14
C PHE A 356 -12.89 7.31 6.31
#